data_AF-A0A503EFI9-F1
#
_entry.id   AF-A0A503EFI9-F1
#
_cell.length_a   1.000
_cell.length_b   1.000
_cell.length_c   1.000
_cell.angle_alpha   90.00
_cell.angle_beta   90.00
_cell.angle_gamma   90.00
#
_symmetry.space_group_name_H-M   'P 1'
#
loop_
_entity.id
_entity.type
_entity.pdbx_description
1 polymer ?
#
loop_
_entity_poly.entity_id
_entity_poly.type
_entity_poly.pdbx_seq_one_letter_code
_entity_poly.pdbx_strand_id
1 'polypeptide(L)' 'MLADPDARLVAACLGPVRLPRGQLVQKDVERLWISDRKALIQCGRLHRALRDFYHHRDAQLRSRKK' A
#
# COMPACT_ATOMS: atom_id res chain seq x y z
N MET A 1 26.08 7.55 2.16
CA MET A 1 24.65 7.90 2.07
C MET A 1 23.85 6.62 2.27
N LEU A 2 22.76 6.63 3.06
CA LEU A 2 21.91 5.45 3.23
C LEU A 2 21.08 5.24 1.96
N ALA A 3 20.81 3.98 1.59
CA ALA A 3 19.92 3.70 0.48
C ALA A 3 18.50 4.17 0.82
N ASP A 4 17.85 4.81 -0.16
CA ASP A 4 16.44 5.20 -0.11
C ASP A 4 15.54 4.08 -0.63
N PRO A 5 14.29 3.97 -0.15
CA PRO A 5 13.34 3.02 -0.69
C PRO A 5 12.93 3.42 -2.12
N ASP A 6 12.44 2.45 -2.89
CA ASP A 6 11.81 2.71 -4.18
C ASP A 6 10.64 3.69 -4.00
N ALA A 7 10.57 4.73 -4.83
CA ALA A 7 9.54 5.78 -4.78
C ALA A 7 8.11 5.22 -4.84
N ARG A 8 7.90 4.05 -5.46
CA ARG A 8 6.59 3.37 -5.51
C ARG A 8 6.13 2.85 -4.15
N LEU A 9 7.05 2.57 -3.23
CA LEU A 9 6.73 2.08 -1.89
C LEU A 9 6.25 3.18 -0.95
N VAL A 10 6.62 4.43 -1.24
CA VAL A 10 6.19 5.62 -0.50
C VAL A 10 5.06 6.39 -1.19
N ALA A 11 4.61 5.89 -2.35
CA ALA A 11 3.47 6.45 -3.05
C ALA A 11 2.18 6.35 -2.21
N ALA A 12 1.34 7.37 -2.28
CA ALA A 12 0.07 7.37 -1.57
C ALA A 12 -0.82 6.21 -2.04
N CYS A 13 -1.46 5.53 -1.09
CA CYS A 13 -2.46 4.53 -1.41
C CYS A 13 -3.68 5.17 -2.06
N LEU A 14 -4.36 4.39 -2.92
CA LEU A 14 -5.68 4.77 -3.40
C LEU A 14 -6.63 4.92 -2.20
N GLY A 15 -7.34 6.05 -2.18
CA GLY A 15 -8.36 6.32 -1.16
C GLY A 15 -9.62 5.46 -1.36
N PRO A 16 -10.55 5.55 -0.40
CA PRO A 16 -11.83 4.85 -0.49
C PRO A 16 -12.59 5.16 -1.78
N VAL A 17 -13.34 4.18 -2.29
CA VAL A 17 -14.21 4.40 -3.46
C VAL A 17 -15.24 5.49 -3.19
N ARG A 18 -15.42 6.40 -4.15
CA ARG A 18 -16.45 7.45 -4.07
C ARG A 18 -17.79 6.87 -4.46
N LEU A 19 -18.78 6.98 -3.58
CA LEU A 19 -20.13 6.52 -3.87
C LEU A 19 -20.80 7.47 -4.88
N PRO A 20 -21.46 6.93 -5.93
CA PRO A 20 -22.25 7.73 -6.84
C PRO A 20 -23.48 8.29 -6.13
N ARG A 21 -24.06 9.35 -6.71
CA ARG A 21 -25.32 9.90 -6.20
C ARG A 21 -26.49 9.03 -6.67
N GLY A 22 -27.48 8.84 -5.79
CA GLY A 22 -28.70 8.10 -6.11
C GLY A 22 -28.72 6.69 -5.52
N GLN A 23 -29.70 5.90 -5.94
CA GLN A 23 -29.88 4.53 -5.46
C GLN A 23 -28.83 3.60 -6.07
N LEU A 24 -28.13 2.87 -5.21
CA LEU A 24 -27.22 1.81 -5.63
C LEU A 24 -27.99 0.52 -5.85
N VAL A 25 -27.76 -0.14 -6.99
CA VAL A 25 -28.21 -1.52 -7.18
C VAL A 25 -27.12 -2.49 -6.75
N GLN A 26 -27.50 -3.74 -6.46
CA GLN A 26 -26.57 -4.78 -5.98
C GLN A 26 -25.30 -4.90 -6.84
N LYS A 27 -25.46 -4.87 -8.17
CA LYS A 27 -24.35 -4.92 -9.13
C LYS A 27 -23.33 -3.79 -8.96
N ASP A 28 -23.79 -2.59 -8.61
CA ASP A 28 -22.91 -1.43 -8.40
C ASP A 28 -22.15 -1.56 -7.08
N VAL A 29 -22.85 -2.01 -6.03
CA VAL A 29 -22.24 -2.27 -4.72
C VAL A 29 -21.13 -3.31 -4.84
N GLU A 30 -21.38 -4.43 -5.53
CA GLU A 30 -20.38 -5.48 -5.73
C GLU A 30 -19.16 -4.96 -6.49
N ARG A 31 -19.37 -4.16 -7.54
CA ARG A 31 -18.27 -3.56 -8.30
C ARG A 31 -17.43 -2.61 -7.45
N LEU A 32 -18.08 -1.74 -6.69
CA LEU A 32 -17.41 -0.79 -5.79
C LEU A 32 -16.63 -1.53 -4.71
N TRP A 33 -17.22 -2.57 -4.12
CA TRP A 33 -16.58 -3.43 -3.12
C TRP A 33 -15.32 -4.12 -3.66
N ILE A 34 -15.40 -4.71 -4.86
CA ILE A 34 -14.24 -5.35 -5.51
C ILE A 34 -13.12 -4.34 -5.75
N SER A 35 -13.46 -3.13 -6.20
CA SER A 35 -12.48 -2.07 -6.44
C SER A 35 -11.79 -1.64 -5.15
N ASP A 36 -12.57 -1.38 -4.09
CA ASP A 36 -12.08 -0.97 -2.79
C ASP A 36 -11.18 -2.04 -2.16
N ARG A 37 -11.62 -3.30 -2.19
CA ARG A 37 -10.84 -4.43 -1.68
C ARG A 37 -9.50 -4.60 -2.41
N LYS A 38 -9.46 -4.42 -3.74
CA LYS A 38 -8.21 -4.45 -4.51
C LYS A 38 -7.25 -3.33 -4.09
N ALA A 39 -7.77 -2.11 -3.91
CA ALA A 39 -6.97 -0.98 -3.44
C ALA A 39 -6.35 -1.23 -2.06
N LEU A 40 -7.14 -1.75 -1.11
CA LEU A 40 -6.65 -2.09 0.24
C LEU A 40 -5.57 -3.17 0.22
N ILE A 41 -5.77 -4.24 -0.56
CA ILE A 41 -4.78 -5.32 -0.68
C ILE A 41 -3.48 -4.79 -1.28
N GLN A 42 -3.56 -3.97 -2.33
CA GLN A 42 -2.37 -3.40 -2.96
C GLN A 42 -1.62 -2.46 -2.02
N CYS A 43 -2.35 -1.58 -1.31
CA CYS A 43 -1.77 -0.71 -0.29
C CYS A 43 -1.04 -1.51 0.81
N GLY A 44 -1.68 -2.57 1.32
CA GLY A 44 -1.07 -3.45 2.32
C GLY A 44 0.21 -4.13 1.84
N ARG A 45 0.28 -4.50 0.55
CA ARG A 45 1.51 -5.06 -0.06
C ARG A 45 2.63 -4.02 -0.14
N LEU A 46 2.33 -2.79 -0.55
CA LEU A 46 3.32 -1.71 -0.63
C LEU A 46 3.90 -1.37 0.74
N HIS A 47 3.05 -1.17 1.75
CA HIS A 47 3.51 -0.88 3.11
C HIS A 47 4.33 -2.01 3.72
N ARG A 48 3.95 -3.28 3.46
CA ARG A 48 4.75 -4.43 3.89
C ARG A 48 6.14 -4.40 3.27
N ALA A 49 6.23 -4.18 1.95
CA ALA A 49 7.51 -4.09 1.26
C ALA A 49 8.37 -2.91 1.74
N LEU A 50 7.76 -1.74 2.01
CA LEU A 50 8.46 -0.59 2.59
C LEU A 50 9.06 -0.91 3.97
N ARG A 51 8.25 -1.55 4.84
CA ARG A 51 8.70 -1.98 6.16
C ARG A 51 9.86 -2.97 6.05
N ASP A 52 9.73 -3.97 5.18
CA ASP A 52 10.75 -5.00 4.99
C ASP A 52 12.07 -4.41 4.45
N PHE A 53 11.99 -3.41 3.57
CA PHE A 53 13.15 -2.64 3.11
C PHE A 53 13.90 -1.98 4.29
N TYR A 54 13.19 -1.26 5.16
CA TYR A 54 13.83 -0.59 6.30
C TYR A 54 14.41 -1.60 7.31
N HIS A 55 13.72 -2.71 7.58
CA HIS A 55 14.27 -3.78 8.40
C HIS A 55 15.58 -4.33 7.83
N HIS A 56 15.64 -4.58 6.52
CA HIS A 56 16.83 -5.10 5.88
C HIS A 56 18.00 -4.10 5.93
N ARG A 57 17.74 -2.83 5.56
CA ARG A 57 18.73 -1.76 5.61
C ARG A 57 19.32 -1.61 7.01
N ASP A 58 18.46 -1.55 8.03
CA ASP A 58 18.88 -1.32 9.40
C ASP A 58 19.63 -2.53 10.00
N ALA A 59 19.28 -3.75 9.59
CA ALA A 59 20.04 -4.95 9.93
C ALA A 59 21.47 -4.92 9.39
N GLN A 60 21.66 -4.49 8.13
CA GLN A 60 22.99 -4.32 7.54
C GLN A 60 23.82 -3.23 8.23
N LEU A 61 23.19 -2.14 8.69
CA LEU A 61 23.90 -1.10 9.44
C LEU A 61 24.38 -1.60 10.80
N ARG A 62 23.59 -2.44 11.47
CA ARG A 62 23.96 -3.05 12.74
C ARG A 62 25.10 -4.07 12.57
N SER A 63 25.11 -4.85 11.49
CA SER A 63 26.18 -5.82 11.22
C SER A 63 27.51 -5.18 10.84
N ARG A 64 27.51 -4.01 10.18
CA ARG A 64 28.74 -3.26 9.85
C ARG A 64 29.39 -2.54 11.04
N LYS A 65 28.70 -2.42 12.18
CA LYS A 65 29.21 -1.76 13.40
C LYS A 65 30.01 -2.70 14.31
N LYS A 66 30.26 -3.93 13.88
CA LYS A 66 31.00 -4.97 14.58
C LYS A 66 32.24 -5.31 13.77
#